data_AF-A0A948MX59-F1
#
_entry.id   AF-A0A948MX59-F1
#
_cell.length_a   1.000
_cell.length_b   1.000
_cell.length_c   1.000
_cell.angle_alpha   90.00
_cell.angle_beta   90.00
_cell.angle_gamma   90.00
#
_symmetry.space_group_name_H-M   'P 1'
#
loop_
_entity.id
_entity.type
_entity.pdbx_description
1 polymer ?
#
loop_
_entity_poly.entity_id
_entity_poly.type
_entity_poly.pdbx_seq_one_letter_code
_entity_poly.pdbx_strand_id
1 'polypeptide(L)'
;MLSSRPLNKQMNDLNLDDEIHQKIIEMMNQGSSTLEIYKKTCEILFFQHGIMPTPTRLYALVRKGSMTTPGKAIQEFLAQQREKGRIELDIPEMPESLKTMFTEALKETWRVASQISSTKVREQNEQHQRELNRFTQQIEQLDIKNQALESRIDEMKQILAERDIYVSALQKEVGEGKTKLSLESNRLAIATDQCEELKKQLDKARHDFIAESHRMSQEHEQGLARLKDHENRALMEIERERQAANKAIKDVTNALKLREDELRQRDNKLLELASELEVSGRDLSAAKTKLEMTTADLQTIRISFEEQTRLNGQLKARLEQLSARHNITHQKNSRRKTMKQSHD
;
A
#
# COMPACT_ATOMS: atom_id res chain seq x y z
N MET A 1 -8.55 82.88 -24.58
CA MET A 1 -9.30 84.12 -24.25
C MET A 1 -10.79 83.86 -24.46
N LEU A 2 -11.45 83.33 -23.44
CA LEU A 2 -12.91 83.26 -23.37
C LEU A 2 -13.28 84.02 -22.10
N SER A 3 -14.08 85.05 -22.31
CA SER A 3 -14.53 86.02 -21.32
C SER A 3 -15.53 85.33 -20.37
N SER A 4 -15.03 84.69 -19.32
CA SER A 4 -15.84 84.22 -18.20
C SER A 4 -16.27 85.42 -17.37
N ARG A 5 -17.34 86.11 -17.80
CA ARG A 5 -18.12 86.94 -16.89
C ARG A 5 -18.61 86.03 -15.76
N PRO A 6 -18.53 86.47 -14.48
CA PRO A 6 -18.96 85.63 -13.37
C PRO A 6 -20.46 85.33 -13.50
N LEU A 7 -20.84 84.04 -13.61
CA LEU A 7 -22.24 83.57 -13.73
C LEU A 7 -23.17 84.20 -12.68
N ASN A 8 -22.62 84.50 -11.50
CA ASN A 8 -23.35 85.10 -10.40
C ASN A 8 -23.89 86.52 -10.72
N LYS A 9 -23.20 87.25 -11.60
CA LYS A 9 -23.64 88.57 -12.08
C LYS A 9 -24.75 88.45 -13.12
N GLN A 10 -24.70 87.42 -13.97
CA GLN A 10 -25.74 87.17 -14.99
C GLN A 10 -27.05 86.66 -14.37
N MET A 11 -27.01 85.79 -13.36
CA MET A 11 -28.23 85.34 -12.65
C MET A 11 -28.92 86.47 -11.88
N ASN A 12 -28.16 87.36 -11.24
CA ASN A 12 -28.74 88.53 -10.58
C ASN A 12 -29.31 89.56 -11.57
N ASP A 13 -28.66 89.79 -12.71
CA ASP A 13 -29.16 90.70 -13.76
C ASP A 13 -30.46 90.18 -14.41
N LEU A 14 -30.60 88.86 -14.57
CA LEU A 14 -31.82 88.23 -15.13
C LEU A 14 -33.01 88.32 -14.18
N ASN A 15 -32.80 88.05 -12.89
CA ASN A 15 -33.85 88.12 -11.87
C ASN A 15 -34.33 89.58 -11.63
N LEU A 16 -33.41 90.53 -11.77
CA LEU A 16 -33.68 91.98 -11.69
C LEU A 16 -34.54 92.47 -12.86
N ASP A 17 -34.19 92.09 -14.09
CA ASP A 17 -34.93 92.48 -15.29
C ASP A 17 -36.36 91.90 -15.27
N ASP A 18 -36.54 90.66 -14.78
CA ASP A 18 -37.85 90.01 -14.68
C ASP A 18 -38.77 90.73 -13.68
N GLU A 19 -38.27 91.15 -12.51
CA GLU A 19 -39.04 91.91 -11.53
C GLU A 19 -39.47 93.29 -12.05
N ILE A 20 -38.56 93.98 -12.75
CA ILE A 20 -38.83 95.28 -13.39
C ILE A 20 -39.88 95.11 -14.49
N HIS A 21 -39.76 94.07 -15.31
CA HIS A 21 -40.72 93.76 -16.37
C HIS A 21 -42.13 93.52 -15.84
N GLN A 22 -42.30 92.80 -14.73
CA GLN A 22 -43.62 92.56 -14.12
C GLN A 22 -44.29 93.87 -13.68
N LYS A 23 -43.57 94.75 -12.99
CA LYS A 23 -44.07 96.09 -12.59
C LYS A 23 -44.46 96.94 -13.80
N ILE A 24 -43.70 96.86 -14.90
CA ILE A 24 -44.01 97.56 -16.15
C ILE A 24 -45.29 97.01 -16.79
N ILE A 25 -45.49 95.70 -16.79
CA ILE A 25 -46.70 95.05 -17.32
C ILE A 25 -47.95 95.44 -16.53
N GLU A 26 -47.87 95.48 -15.19
CA GLU A 26 -48.96 95.96 -14.34
C GLU A 26 -49.35 97.41 -14.65
N MET A 27 -48.36 98.29 -14.85
CA MET A 27 -48.61 99.69 -15.23
C MET A 27 -49.21 99.83 -16.64
N MET A 28 -48.82 98.95 -17.57
CA MET A 28 -49.41 98.91 -18.91
C MET A 28 -50.89 98.48 -18.87
N ASN A 29 -51.25 97.58 -17.97
CA ASN A 29 -52.63 97.09 -17.81
C ASN A 29 -53.56 98.15 -17.16
N GLN A 30 -53.00 99.12 -16.44
CA GLN A 30 -53.75 100.25 -15.83
C GLN A 30 -54.06 101.40 -16.81
N GLY A 31 -53.69 101.27 -18.11
CA GLY A 31 -54.05 102.24 -19.15
C GLY A 31 -53.21 103.52 -19.18
N SER A 32 -52.02 103.54 -18.56
CA SER A 32 -51.12 104.71 -18.58
C SER A 32 -50.58 105.01 -19.99
N SER A 33 -50.27 106.28 -20.29
CA SER A 33 -49.73 106.65 -21.60
C SER A 33 -48.31 106.09 -21.79
N THR A 34 -47.92 105.80 -23.05
CA THR A 34 -46.60 105.21 -23.35
C THR A 34 -45.43 106.05 -22.82
N LEU A 35 -45.56 107.39 -22.83
CA LEU A 35 -44.54 108.29 -22.29
C LEU A 35 -44.43 108.19 -20.75
N GLU A 36 -45.55 108.08 -20.05
CA GLU A 36 -45.57 107.93 -18.59
C GLU A 36 -44.99 106.60 -18.15
N ILE A 37 -45.26 105.51 -18.89
CA ILE A 37 -44.65 104.20 -18.64
C ILE A 37 -43.12 104.30 -18.75
N TYR A 38 -42.60 104.97 -19.77
CA TYR A 38 -41.16 105.21 -19.91
C TYR A 38 -40.57 106.05 -18.76
N LYS A 39 -41.29 107.10 -18.30
CA LYS A 39 -40.84 107.92 -17.15
C LYS A 39 -40.81 107.13 -15.84
N LYS A 40 -41.86 106.36 -15.53
CA LYS A 40 -41.89 105.50 -14.35
C LYS A 40 -40.84 104.39 -14.42
N THR A 41 -40.55 103.88 -15.61
CA THR A 41 -39.44 102.93 -15.81
C THR A 41 -38.09 103.60 -15.54
N CYS A 42 -37.90 104.87 -15.93
CA CYS A 42 -36.72 105.64 -15.54
C CYS A 42 -36.62 105.80 -14.01
N GLU A 43 -37.73 106.05 -13.32
CA GLU A 43 -37.79 106.15 -11.86
C GLU A 43 -37.39 104.84 -11.18
N ILE A 44 -37.94 103.70 -11.64
CA ILE A 44 -37.60 102.37 -11.10
C ILE A 44 -36.11 102.06 -11.29
N LEU A 45 -35.60 102.23 -12.51
CA LEU A 45 -34.19 101.99 -12.82
C LEU A 45 -33.26 102.87 -11.97
N PHE A 46 -33.57 104.16 -11.89
CA PHE A 46 -32.71 105.14 -11.23
C PHE A 46 -32.77 105.06 -9.70
N PHE A 47 -33.97 105.01 -9.10
CA PHE A 47 -34.12 105.08 -7.64
C PHE A 47 -34.05 103.72 -6.95
N GLN A 48 -34.60 102.66 -7.55
CA GLN A 48 -34.67 101.35 -6.88
C GLN A 48 -33.42 100.52 -7.16
N HIS A 49 -32.82 100.68 -8.33
CA HIS A 49 -31.71 99.83 -8.78
C HIS A 49 -30.41 100.60 -9.02
N GLY A 50 -30.41 101.94 -8.93
CA GLY A 50 -29.22 102.77 -9.13
C GLY A 50 -28.66 102.72 -10.56
N ILE A 51 -29.45 102.28 -11.54
CA ILE A 51 -29.06 102.14 -12.95
C ILE A 51 -29.46 103.40 -13.71
N MET A 52 -28.51 104.02 -14.40
CA MET A 52 -28.80 105.17 -15.25
C MET A 52 -29.68 104.75 -16.45
N PRO A 53 -30.87 105.35 -16.64
CA PRO A 53 -31.75 104.97 -17.74
C PRO A 53 -31.11 105.36 -19.08
N THR A 54 -30.95 104.38 -19.97
CA THR A 54 -30.47 104.57 -21.34
C THR A 54 -31.58 104.27 -22.34
N PRO A 55 -31.62 104.93 -23.51
CA PRO A 55 -32.70 104.71 -24.49
C PRO A 55 -32.85 103.24 -24.89
N THR A 56 -31.73 102.55 -25.10
CA THR A 56 -31.68 101.13 -25.49
C THR A 56 -32.27 100.23 -24.41
N ARG A 57 -31.93 100.47 -23.13
CA ARG A 57 -32.40 99.64 -22.01
C ARG A 57 -33.88 99.85 -21.73
N LEU A 58 -34.35 101.10 -21.77
CA LEU A 58 -35.77 101.42 -21.65
C LEU A 58 -36.60 100.77 -22.75
N TYR A 59 -36.13 100.85 -23.99
CA TYR A 59 -36.82 100.24 -25.12
C TYR A 59 -36.90 98.71 -24.97
N ALA A 60 -35.82 98.07 -24.53
CA ALA A 60 -35.80 96.62 -24.28
C ALA A 60 -36.81 96.18 -23.21
N LEU A 61 -37.04 97.03 -22.19
CA LEU A 61 -37.94 96.76 -21.07
C LEU A 61 -39.43 96.99 -21.39
N VAL A 62 -39.76 98.08 -22.09
CA VAL A 62 -41.17 98.49 -22.34
C VAL A 62 -41.69 98.01 -23.69
N ARG A 63 -40.82 97.85 -24.70
CA ARG A 63 -41.12 97.35 -26.06
C ARG A 63 -42.37 97.94 -26.74
N LYS A 64 -42.72 99.21 -26.47
CA LYS A 64 -43.88 99.92 -27.06
C LYS A 64 -43.54 101.36 -27.44
N GLY A 65 -44.06 101.85 -28.56
CA GLY A 65 -43.91 103.24 -29.00
C GLY A 65 -42.77 103.48 -30.01
N SER A 66 -42.58 104.74 -30.39
CA SER A 66 -41.55 105.18 -31.35
C SER A 66 -40.15 105.22 -30.72
N MET A 67 -39.12 105.03 -31.54
CA MET A 67 -37.69 105.11 -31.13
C MET A 67 -37.31 106.45 -30.47
N THR A 68 -38.04 107.53 -30.72
CA THR A 68 -37.77 108.86 -30.15
C THR A 68 -38.40 109.07 -28.77
N THR A 69 -39.37 108.23 -28.37
CA THR A 69 -40.09 108.35 -27.09
C THR A 69 -39.23 108.05 -25.86
N PRO A 70 -38.36 107.01 -25.83
CA PRO A 70 -37.46 106.76 -24.69
C PRO A 70 -36.49 107.92 -24.42
N GLY A 71 -35.95 108.54 -25.48
CA GLY A 71 -35.03 109.68 -25.36
C GLY A 71 -35.70 110.91 -24.74
N LYS A 72 -36.94 111.23 -25.17
CA LYS A 72 -37.73 112.32 -24.58
C LYS A 72 -38.11 112.03 -23.12
N ALA A 73 -38.52 110.80 -22.81
CA ALA A 73 -38.83 110.41 -21.44
C ALA A 73 -37.63 110.56 -20.50
N ILE A 74 -36.42 110.15 -20.93
CA ILE A 74 -35.18 110.36 -20.16
C ILE A 74 -34.89 111.84 -19.98
N GLN A 75 -34.99 112.65 -21.04
CA GLN A 75 -34.70 114.09 -20.95
C GLN A 75 -35.65 114.80 -19.99
N GLU A 76 -36.96 114.51 -20.06
CA GLU A 76 -37.96 115.07 -19.16
C GLU A 76 -37.80 114.55 -17.73
N PHE A 77 -37.52 113.25 -17.55
CA PHE A 77 -37.22 112.69 -16.23
C PHE A 77 -36.00 113.37 -15.60
N LEU A 78 -34.88 113.46 -16.32
CA LEU A 78 -33.67 114.11 -15.82
C LEU A 78 -33.87 115.62 -15.60
N ALA A 79 -34.68 116.30 -16.43
CA ALA A 79 -35.04 117.69 -16.19
C ALA A 79 -35.86 117.84 -14.90
N GLN A 80 -36.85 116.97 -14.68
CA GLN A 80 -37.63 116.94 -13.45
C GLN A 80 -36.77 116.61 -12.23
N GLN A 81 -35.80 115.68 -12.34
CA GLN A 81 -34.88 115.37 -11.24
C GLN A 81 -33.88 116.49 -10.98
N ARG A 82 -33.40 117.18 -12.02
CA ARG A 82 -32.56 118.38 -11.85
C ARG A 82 -33.32 119.49 -11.15
N GLU A 83 -34.60 119.67 -11.47
CA GLU A 83 -35.45 120.66 -10.83
C GLU A 83 -35.75 120.29 -9.36
N LYS A 84 -36.09 119.01 -9.10
CA LYS A 84 -36.32 118.51 -7.72
C LYS A 84 -35.06 118.47 -6.86
N GLY A 85 -33.90 118.22 -7.47
CA GLY A 85 -32.59 118.24 -6.82
C GLY A 85 -31.98 119.64 -6.73
N ARG A 86 -32.64 120.65 -7.31
CA ARG A 86 -32.23 122.05 -7.18
C ARG A 86 -32.59 122.52 -5.78
N ILE A 87 -31.61 122.44 -4.88
CA ILE A 87 -31.70 123.11 -3.59
C ILE A 87 -31.43 124.61 -3.86
N GLU A 88 -32.41 125.30 -4.43
CA GLU A 88 -32.46 126.76 -4.34
C GLU A 88 -32.96 127.10 -2.95
N LEU A 89 -32.03 127.52 -2.09
CA LEU A 89 -32.36 128.06 -0.78
C LEU A 89 -32.99 129.44 -0.98
N ASP A 90 -34.26 129.48 -1.36
CA ASP A 90 -35.02 130.73 -1.41
C ASP A 90 -35.51 131.07 0.00
N ILE A 91 -34.58 131.56 0.81
CA ILE A 91 -34.85 132.07 2.15
C ILE A 91 -35.22 133.55 1.98
N PRO A 92 -36.48 133.95 2.30
CA PRO A 92 -36.90 135.34 2.20
C PRO A 92 -35.96 136.25 3.02
N GLU A 93 -35.52 137.37 2.44
CA GLU A 93 -34.58 138.36 3.00
C GLU A 93 -33.08 137.98 3.08
N MET A 94 -32.62 136.88 2.47
CA MET A 94 -31.19 136.50 2.49
C MET A 94 -30.37 137.12 1.32
N PRO A 95 -29.22 137.80 1.59
CA PRO A 95 -28.35 138.34 0.54
C PRO A 95 -27.78 137.26 -0.38
N GLU A 96 -27.74 137.53 -1.70
CA GLU A 96 -27.25 136.59 -2.73
C GLU A 96 -25.80 136.14 -2.53
N SER A 97 -24.96 136.99 -1.92
CA SER A 97 -23.59 136.63 -1.54
C SER A 97 -23.52 135.53 -0.47
N LEU A 98 -24.50 135.47 0.44
CA LEU A 98 -24.55 134.44 1.49
C LEU A 98 -25.09 133.12 0.93
N LYS A 99 -26.07 133.18 0.01
CA LYS A 99 -26.62 131.99 -0.69
C LYS A 99 -25.53 131.28 -1.51
N THR A 100 -24.74 132.04 -2.27
CA THR A 100 -23.65 131.50 -3.10
C THR A 100 -22.58 130.82 -2.24
N MET A 101 -22.11 131.47 -1.16
CA MET A 101 -21.14 130.87 -0.25
C MET A 101 -21.65 129.59 0.42
N PHE A 102 -22.91 129.57 0.87
CA PHE A 102 -23.47 128.39 1.53
C PHE A 102 -23.67 127.22 0.56
N THR A 103 -24.11 127.48 -0.68
CA THR A 103 -24.24 126.45 -1.71
C THR A 103 -22.89 125.91 -2.17
N GLU A 104 -21.86 126.75 -2.24
CA GLU A 104 -20.49 126.32 -2.53
C GLU A 104 -19.90 125.46 -1.41
N ALA A 105 -20.12 125.84 -0.14
CA ALA A 105 -19.73 125.03 1.01
C ALA A 105 -20.45 123.67 1.05
N LEU A 106 -21.74 123.62 0.73
CA LEU A 106 -22.51 122.37 0.62
C LEU A 106 -22.00 121.49 -0.52
N LYS A 107 -21.74 122.06 -1.70
CA LYS A 107 -21.17 121.32 -2.85
C LYS A 107 -19.82 120.71 -2.49
N GLU A 108 -18.95 121.47 -1.84
CA GLU A 108 -17.64 120.98 -1.43
C GLU A 108 -17.75 119.89 -0.36
N THR A 109 -18.64 120.07 0.62
CA THR A 109 -18.90 119.04 1.65
C THR A 109 -19.41 117.74 1.02
N TRP A 110 -20.34 117.83 0.06
CA TRP A 110 -20.84 116.67 -0.68
C TRP A 110 -19.76 116.00 -1.53
N ARG A 111 -18.91 116.80 -2.20
CA ARG A 111 -17.77 116.32 -3.00
C ARG A 111 -16.80 115.53 -2.11
N VAL A 112 -16.43 116.08 -0.95
CA VAL A 112 -15.54 115.43 0.01
C VAL A 112 -16.17 114.17 0.60
N ALA A 113 -17.44 114.21 1.02
CA ALA A 113 -18.15 113.04 1.53
C ALA A 113 -18.25 111.91 0.48
N SER A 114 -18.54 112.27 -0.77
CA SER A 114 -18.58 111.32 -1.90
C SER A 114 -17.21 110.70 -2.18
N GLN A 115 -16.15 111.51 -2.11
CA GLN A 115 -14.78 111.05 -2.31
C GLN A 115 -14.38 110.07 -1.20
N ILE A 116 -14.61 110.40 0.07
CA ILE A 116 -14.32 109.52 1.22
C ILE A 116 -15.11 108.20 1.14
N SER A 117 -16.40 108.27 0.76
CA SER A 117 -17.21 107.06 0.58
C SER A 117 -16.65 106.18 -0.54
N SER A 118 -16.29 106.77 -1.69
CA SER A 118 -15.74 106.04 -2.83
C SER A 118 -14.40 105.36 -2.51
N THR A 119 -13.52 106.04 -1.75
CA THR A 119 -12.24 105.45 -1.33
C THR A 119 -12.45 104.32 -0.34
N LYS A 120 -13.38 104.48 0.62
CA LYS A 120 -13.69 103.43 1.60
C LYS A 120 -14.30 102.19 0.95
N VAL A 121 -15.22 102.36 0.00
CA VAL A 121 -15.79 101.24 -0.78
C VAL A 121 -14.71 100.55 -1.60
N ARG A 122 -13.78 101.31 -2.20
CA ARG A 122 -12.65 100.75 -2.94
C ARG A 122 -11.72 99.94 -2.04
N GLU A 123 -11.36 100.47 -0.87
CA GLU A 123 -10.52 99.77 0.11
C GLU A 123 -11.19 98.48 0.60
N GLN A 124 -12.49 98.52 0.91
CA GLN A 124 -13.25 97.32 1.30
C GLN A 124 -13.31 96.29 0.17
N ASN A 125 -13.56 96.71 -1.07
CA ASN A 125 -13.55 95.81 -2.22
C ASN A 125 -12.17 95.18 -2.45
N GLU A 126 -11.09 95.95 -2.32
CA GLU A 126 -9.73 95.42 -2.41
C GLU A 126 -9.41 94.44 -1.30
N GLN A 127 -9.88 94.68 -0.07
CA GLN A 127 -9.75 93.75 1.06
C GLN A 127 -10.51 92.45 0.80
N HIS A 128 -11.79 92.52 0.44
CA HIS A 128 -12.60 91.35 0.11
C HIS A 128 -12.02 90.56 -1.06
N GLN A 129 -11.49 91.22 -2.09
CA GLN A 129 -10.84 90.53 -3.21
C GLN A 129 -9.60 89.77 -2.76
N ARG A 130 -8.79 90.34 -1.84
CA ARG A 130 -7.63 89.64 -1.27
C ARG A 130 -8.04 88.43 -0.44
N GLU A 131 -9.10 88.55 0.37
CA GLU A 131 -9.65 87.44 1.15
C GLU A 131 -10.20 86.33 0.26
N LEU A 132 -10.99 86.69 -0.77
CA LEU A 132 -11.49 85.74 -1.77
C LEU A 132 -10.35 85.01 -2.46
N ASN A 133 -9.33 85.72 -2.94
CA ASN A 133 -8.17 85.10 -3.58
C ASN A 133 -7.44 84.15 -2.61
N ARG A 134 -7.30 84.52 -1.33
CA ARG A 134 -6.69 83.67 -0.31
C ARG A 134 -7.50 82.39 -0.09
N PHE A 135 -8.82 82.50 0.02
CA PHE A 135 -9.69 81.33 0.16
C PHE A 135 -9.67 80.45 -1.08
N THR A 136 -9.68 81.03 -2.28
CA THR A 136 -9.56 80.27 -3.53
C THR A 136 -8.25 79.49 -3.59
N GLN A 137 -7.12 80.11 -3.21
CA GLN A 137 -5.83 79.43 -3.14
C GLN A 137 -5.83 78.30 -2.11
N GLN A 138 -6.48 78.48 -0.95
CA GLN A 138 -6.60 77.43 0.06
C GLN A 138 -7.47 76.25 -0.44
N ILE A 139 -8.58 76.53 -1.12
CA ILE A 139 -9.43 75.51 -1.73
C ILE A 139 -8.66 74.72 -2.78
N GLU A 140 -7.93 75.39 -3.67
CA GLU A 140 -7.11 74.73 -4.69
C GLU A 140 -6.00 73.86 -4.07
N GLN A 141 -5.34 74.34 -3.02
CA GLN A 141 -4.35 73.54 -2.28
C GLN A 141 -4.95 72.31 -1.60
N LEU A 142 -6.16 72.43 -1.04
CA LEU A 142 -6.87 71.30 -0.45
C LEU A 142 -7.32 70.30 -1.51
N ASP A 143 -7.77 70.78 -2.67
CA ASP A 143 -8.17 69.94 -3.80
C ASP A 143 -6.99 69.13 -4.34
N ILE A 144 -5.83 69.77 -4.55
CA ILE A 144 -4.59 69.07 -4.95
C ILE A 144 -4.20 68.01 -3.91
N LYS A 145 -4.32 68.32 -2.61
CA LYS A 145 -4.02 67.35 -1.53
C LYS A 145 -5.01 66.18 -1.53
N ASN A 146 -6.31 66.45 -1.74
CA ASN A 146 -7.33 65.41 -1.83
C ASN A 146 -7.08 64.50 -3.03
N GLN A 147 -6.81 65.06 -4.21
CA GLN A 147 -6.46 64.27 -5.41
C GLN A 147 -5.21 63.40 -5.19
N ALA A 148 -4.18 63.94 -4.51
CA ALA A 148 -3.00 63.16 -4.17
C ALA A 148 -3.29 62.01 -3.19
N LEU A 149 -4.17 62.24 -2.22
CA LEU A 149 -4.63 61.21 -1.28
C LEU A 149 -5.47 60.14 -1.98
N GLU A 150 -6.37 60.53 -2.88
CA GLU A 150 -7.18 59.61 -3.69
C GLU A 150 -6.30 58.74 -4.58
N SER A 151 -5.32 59.32 -5.28
CA SER A 151 -4.35 58.55 -6.07
C SER A 151 -3.60 57.54 -5.22
N ARG A 152 -3.16 57.94 -4.01
CA ARG A 152 -2.45 57.03 -3.10
C ARG A 152 -3.35 55.92 -2.55
N ILE A 153 -4.63 56.22 -2.30
CA ILE A 153 -5.62 55.21 -1.91
C ILE A 153 -5.80 54.19 -3.04
N ASP A 154 -5.90 54.65 -4.29
CA ASP A 154 -6.09 53.75 -5.44
C ASP A 154 -4.84 52.90 -5.72
N GLU A 155 -3.63 53.46 -5.58
CA GLU A 155 -2.39 52.69 -5.58
C GLU A 155 -2.38 51.61 -4.49
N MET A 156 -2.78 51.95 -3.26
CA MET A 156 -2.85 50.97 -2.16
C MET A 156 -3.91 49.90 -2.41
N LYS A 157 -5.06 50.23 -3.00
CA LYS A 157 -6.07 49.24 -3.41
C LYS A 157 -5.54 48.29 -4.47
N GLN A 158 -4.79 48.79 -5.46
CA GLN A 158 -4.16 47.95 -6.47
C GLN A 158 -3.16 46.98 -5.85
N ILE A 159 -2.28 47.47 -4.96
CA ILE A 159 -1.34 46.63 -4.23
C ILE A 159 -2.08 45.56 -3.41
N LEU A 160 -3.16 45.92 -2.72
CA LEU A 160 -3.96 44.95 -1.96
C LEU A 160 -4.59 43.89 -2.88
N ALA A 161 -5.15 44.28 -4.02
CA ALA A 161 -5.72 43.35 -4.99
C ALA A 161 -4.67 42.37 -5.54
N GLU A 162 -3.46 42.86 -5.87
CA GLU A 162 -2.35 42.00 -6.28
C GLU A 162 -1.92 41.03 -5.18
N ARG A 163 -1.88 41.49 -3.93
CA ARG A 163 -1.56 40.64 -2.77
C ARG A 163 -2.63 39.59 -2.52
N ASP A 164 -3.92 39.92 -2.66
CA ASP A 164 -5.01 38.97 -2.52
C ASP A 164 -4.95 37.87 -3.59
N ILE A 165 -4.61 38.22 -4.83
CA ILE A 165 -4.37 37.25 -5.90
C ILE A 165 -3.20 36.32 -5.53
N TYR A 166 -2.10 36.89 -5.04
CA TYR A 166 -0.93 36.11 -4.63
C TYR A 166 -1.23 35.17 -3.44
N VAL A 167 -1.97 35.65 -2.43
CA VAL A 167 -2.40 34.86 -1.28
C VAL A 167 -3.34 33.74 -1.72
N SER A 168 -4.28 34.00 -2.62
CA SER A 168 -5.18 32.98 -3.17
C SER A 168 -4.40 31.90 -3.93
N ALA A 169 -3.40 32.28 -4.72
CA ALA A 169 -2.53 31.34 -5.43
C ALA A 169 -1.74 30.45 -4.45
N LEU A 170 -1.14 31.04 -3.39
CA LEU A 170 -0.46 30.28 -2.34
C LEU A 170 -1.40 29.34 -1.59
N GLN A 171 -2.62 29.77 -1.28
CA GLN A 171 -3.62 28.92 -0.63
C GLN A 171 -3.98 27.72 -1.50
N LYS A 172 -4.08 27.92 -2.82
CA LYS A 172 -4.31 26.83 -3.78
C LYS A 172 -3.13 25.86 -3.80
N GLU A 173 -1.90 26.35 -3.87
CA GLU A 173 -0.70 25.51 -3.85
C GLU A 173 -0.57 24.70 -2.54
N VAL A 174 -0.85 25.32 -1.40
CA VAL A 174 -0.91 24.62 -0.10
C VAL A 174 -2.02 23.57 -0.08
N GLY A 175 -3.18 23.87 -0.66
CA GLY A 175 -4.28 22.93 -0.82
C GLY A 175 -3.87 21.70 -1.64
N GLU A 176 -3.25 21.92 -2.80
CA GLU A 176 -2.71 20.85 -3.66
C GLU A 176 -1.58 20.06 -2.99
N GLY A 177 -0.72 20.72 -2.21
CA GLY A 177 0.32 20.07 -1.42
C GLY A 177 -0.28 19.14 -0.36
N LYS A 178 -1.31 19.59 0.36
CA LYS A 178 -2.01 18.79 1.38
C LYS A 178 -2.72 17.58 0.76
N THR A 179 -3.36 17.72 -0.40
CA THR A 179 -4.01 16.59 -1.07
C THR A 179 -3.00 15.56 -1.55
N LYS A 180 -1.87 16.01 -2.14
CA LYS A 180 -0.75 15.12 -2.51
C LYS A 180 -0.17 14.38 -1.31
N LEU A 181 0.09 15.10 -0.20
CA LEU A 181 0.61 14.49 1.02
C LEU A 181 -0.36 13.45 1.61
N SER A 182 -1.66 13.74 1.62
CA SER A 182 -2.70 12.79 2.05
C SER A 182 -2.71 11.53 1.18
N LEU A 183 -2.62 11.69 -0.15
CA LEU A 183 -2.57 10.57 -1.09
C LEU A 183 -1.32 9.69 -0.88
N GLU A 184 -0.15 10.31 -0.73
CA GLU A 184 1.10 9.58 -0.47
C GLU A 184 1.11 8.92 0.92
N SER A 185 0.54 9.58 1.94
CA SER A 185 0.35 8.97 3.26
C SER A 185 -0.55 7.74 3.20
N ASN A 186 -1.65 7.79 2.44
CA ASN A 186 -2.54 6.64 2.25
C ASN A 186 -1.85 5.51 1.48
N ARG A 187 -1.05 5.83 0.45
CA ARG A 187 -0.24 4.85 -0.27
C ARG A 187 0.76 4.16 0.65
N LEU A 188 1.43 4.93 1.50
CA LEU A 188 2.39 4.40 2.46
C LEU A 188 1.70 3.48 3.47
N ALA A 189 0.53 3.88 4.00
CA ALA A 189 -0.26 3.04 4.89
C ALA A 189 -0.67 1.70 4.25
N ILE A 190 -1.15 1.73 3.00
CA ILE A 190 -1.48 0.49 2.26
C ILE A 190 -0.23 -0.37 2.05
N ALA A 191 0.90 0.23 1.69
CA ALA A 191 2.15 -0.50 1.49
C ALA A 191 2.69 -1.12 2.79
N THR A 192 2.54 -0.42 3.93
CA THR A 192 2.91 -0.96 5.25
C THR A 192 2.02 -2.14 5.62
N ASP A 193 0.70 -2.04 5.41
CA ASP A 193 -0.25 -3.13 5.68
C ASP A 193 0.08 -4.37 4.83
N GLN A 194 0.40 -4.17 3.55
CA GLN A 194 0.83 -5.25 2.65
C GLN A 194 2.13 -5.92 3.12
N CYS A 195 3.10 -5.13 3.57
CA CYS A 195 4.35 -5.64 4.12
C CYS A 195 4.12 -6.44 5.42
N GLU A 196 3.22 -5.99 6.30
CA GLU A 196 2.86 -6.73 7.51
C GLU A 196 2.14 -8.03 7.20
N GLU A 197 1.22 -8.02 6.23
CA GLU A 197 0.51 -9.22 5.79
C GLU A 197 1.46 -10.24 5.15
N LEU A 198 2.37 -9.80 4.27
CA LEU A 198 3.40 -10.67 3.70
C LEU A 198 4.34 -11.25 4.77
N LYS A 199 4.70 -10.48 5.79
CA LYS A 199 5.47 -10.99 6.93
C LYS A 199 4.72 -12.08 7.68
N LYS A 200 3.43 -11.88 7.98
CA LYS A 200 2.58 -12.90 8.62
C LYS A 200 2.48 -14.18 7.77
N GLN A 201 2.30 -14.03 6.46
CA GLN A 201 2.25 -15.16 5.53
C GLN A 201 3.59 -15.91 5.47
N LEU A 202 4.71 -15.19 5.45
CA LEU A 202 6.04 -15.78 5.49
C LEU A 202 6.29 -16.54 6.79
N ASP A 203 5.92 -15.95 7.93
CA ASP A 203 6.07 -16.60 9.23
C ASP A 203 5.21 -17.85 9.31
N LYS A 204 3.95 -17.79 8.85
CA LYS A 204 3.08 -18.97 8.77
C LYS A 204 3.70 -20.07 7.88
N ALA A 205 4.15 -19.72 6.67
CA ALA A 205 4.80 -20.67 5.77
C ALA A 205 6.07 -21.30 6.37
N ARG A 206 6.86 -20.52 7.12
CA ARG A 206 8.02 -21.04 7.86
C ARG A 206 7.61 -22.04 8.95
N HIS A 207 6.58 -21.73 9.74
CA HIS A 207 6.07 -22.65 10.76
C HIS A 207 5.54 -23.93 10.15
N ASP A 208 4.73 -23.82 9.08
CA ASP A 208 4.18 -24.98 8.36
C ASP A 208 5.30 -25.85 7.77
N PHE A 209 6.33 -25.23 7.17
CA PHE A 209 7.49 -25.94 6.63
C PHE A 209 8.29 -26.68 7.72
N ILE A 210 8.52 -26.03 8.87
CA ILE A 210 9.21 -26.67 10.00
C ILE A 210 8.40 -27.85 10.53
N ALA A 211 7.08 -27.68 10.68
CA ALA A 211 6.18 -28.74 11.14
C ALA A 211 6.18 -29.94 10.18
N GLU A 212 6.09 -29.68 8.87
CA GLU A 212 6.11 -30.74 7.86
C GLU A 212 7.49 -31.42 7.80
N SER A 213 8.58 -30.67 7.86
CA SER A 213 9.94 -31.22 7.92
C SER A 213 10.14 -32.13 9.15
N HIS A 214 9.63 -31.71 10.31
CA HIS A 214 9.68 -32.51 11.53
C HIS A 214 8.82 -33.77 11.41
N ARG A 215 7.63 -33.68 10.81
CA ARG A 215 6.75 -34.82 10.52
C ARG A 215 7.44 -35.84 9.60
N MET A 216 7.99 -35.38 8.48
CA MET A 216 8.72 -36.24 7.54
C MET A 216 9.95 -36.88 8.17
N SER A 217 10.68 -36.15 9.03
CA SER A 217 11.83 -36.70 9.77
C SER A 217 11.40 -37.80 10.74
N GLN A 218 10.30 -37.61 11.47
CA GLN A 218 9.73 -38.64 12.35
C GLN A 218 9.24 -39.87 11.58
N GLU A 219 8.55 -39.67 10.47
CA GLU A 219 8.11 -40.78 9.60
C GLU A 219 9.31 -41.57 9.05
N HIS A 220 10.38 -40.86 8.66
CA HIS A 220 11.63 -41.48 8.21
C HIS A 220 12.30 -42.28 9.34
N GLU A 221 12.42 -41.72 10.54
CA GLU A 221 13.01 -42.41 11.71
C GLU A 221 12.19 -43.66 12.08
N GLN A 222 10.86 -43.58 12.07
CA GLN A 222 9.98 -44.73 12.28
C GLN A 222 10.16 -45.78 11.19
N GLY A 223 10.33 -45.37 9.93
CA GLY A 223 10.64 -46.26 8.81
C GLY A 223 11.96 -47.01 9.01
N LEU A 224 13.03 -46.30 9.38
CA LEU A 224 14.33 -46.89 9.71
C LEU A 224 14.25 -47.87 10.88
N ALA A 225 13.51 -47.53 11.93
CA ALA A 225 13.29 -48.41 13.08
C ALA A 225 12.59 -49.71 12.67
N ARG A 226 11.51 -49.63 11.86
CA ARG A 226 10.83 -50.82 11.32
C ARG A 226 11.76 -51.67 10.46
N LEU A 227 12.56 -51.04 9.60
CA LEU A 227 13.48 -51.74 8.71
C LEU A 227 14.57 -52.48 9.50
N LYS A 228 15.12 -51.84 10.54
CA LYS A 228 16.05 -52.46 11.49
C LYS A 228 15.41 -53.63 12.25
N ASP A 229 14.15 -53.50 12.67
CA ASP A 229 13.42 -54.61 13.30
C ASP A 229 13.22 -55.78 12.33
N HIS A 230 12.89 -55.52 11.07
CA HIS A 230 12.79 -56.54 10.04
C HIS A 230 14.15 -57.20 9.75
N GLU A 231 15.23 -56.43 9.67
CA GLU A 231 16.59 -56.93 9.51
C GLU A 231 16.98 -57.85 10.68
N ASN A 232 16.75 -57.42 11.93
CA ASN A 232 17.02 -58.22 13.12
C ASN A 232 16.22 -59.54 13.13
N ARG A 233 14.94 -59.50 12.75
CA ARG A 233 14.10 -60.72 12.63
C ARG A 233 14.65 -61.67 11.57
N ALA A 234 15.01 -61.16 10.39
CA ALA A 234 15.58 -61.97 9.31
C ALA A 234 16.93 -62.59 9.72
N LEU A 235 17.80 -61.84 10.41
CA LEU A 235 19.06 -62.37 10.95
C LEU A 235 18.82 -63.49 11.98
N MET A 236 17.82 -63.35 12.85
CA MET A 236 17.45 -64.40 13.81
C MET A 236 16.86 -65.64 13.13
N GLU A 237 16.09 -65.47 12.05
CA GLU A 237 15.58 -66.59 11.24
C GLU A 237 16.72 -67.32 10.53
N ILE A 238 17.65 -66.60 9.90
CA ILE A 238 18.86 -67.17 9.29
C ILE A 238 19.67 -67.93 10.34
N GLU A 239 19.86 -67.38 11.54
CA GLU A 239 20.61 -68.05 12.60
C GLU A 239 19.88 -69.31 13.11
N ARG A 240 18.55 -69.28 13.23
CA ARG A 240 17.75 -70.48 13.55
C ARG A 240 17.87 -71.55 12.47
N GLU A 241 17.79 -71.18 11.20
CA GLU A 241 17.97 -72.09 10.06
C GLU A 241 19.39 -72.67 10.03
N ARG A 242 20.42 -71.86 10.28
CA ARG A 242 21.81 -72.31 10.41
C ARG A 242 21.97 -73.30 11.56
N GLN A 243 21.39 -73.03 12.72
CA GLN A 243 21.42 -73.95 13.86
C GLN A 243 20.67 -75.26 13.56
N ALA A 244 19.51 -75.20 12.90
CA ALA A 244 18.76 -76.37 12.47
C ALA A 244 19.55 -77.20 11.44
N ALA A 245 20.16 -76.56 10.44
CA ALA A 245 21.03 -77.21 9.46
C ALA A 245 22.26 -77.84 10.14
N ASN A 246 22.92 -77.15 11.06
CA ASN A 246 24.05 -77.70 11.82
C ASN A 246 23.64 -78.90 12.69
N LYS A 247 22.45 -78.88 13.30
CA LYS A 247 21.90 -80.04 14.02
C LYS A 247 21.64 -81.20 13.06
N ALA A 248 20.98 -80.97 11.93
CA ALA A 248 20.72 -81.98 10.92
C ALA A 248 22.02 -82.59 10.35
N ILE A 249 23.04 -81.77 10.08
CA ILE A 249 24.38 -82.24 9.67
C ILE A 249 24.97 -83.13 10.77
N LYS A 250 24.94 -82.70 12.04
CA LYS A 250 25.43 -83.52 13.16
C LYS A 250 24.69 -84.85 13.26
N ASP A 251 23.37 -84.84 13.16
CA ASP A 251 22.53 -86.04 13.23
C ASP A 251 22.85 -87.00 12.06
N VAL A 252 22.98 -86.48 10.83
CA VAL A 252 23.40 -87.27 9.66
C VAL A 252 24.81 -87.83 9.85
N THR A 253 25.77 -87.03 10.33
CA THR A 253 27.14 -87.52 10.58
C THR A 253 27.18 -88.59 11.67
N ASN A 254 26.35 -88.48 12.72
CA ASN A 254 26.25 -89.48 13.77
C ASN A 254 25.57 -90.76 13.24
N ALA A 255 24.52 -90.65 12.44
CA ALA A 255 23.88 -91.79 11.80
C ALA A 255 24.82 -92.50 10.81
N LEU A 256 25.63 -91.75 10.06
CA LEU A 256 26.68 -92.30 9.20
C LEU A 256 27.74 -93.03 10.02
N LYS A 257 28.22 -92.47 11.13
CA LYS A 257 29.16 -93.14 12.04
C LYS A 257 28.58 -94.44 12.62
N LEU A 258 27.33 -94.39 13.10
CA LEU A 258 26.65 -95.59 13.62
C LEU A 258 26.50 -96.66 12.53
N ARG A 259 26.12 -96.27 11.31
CA ARG A 259 26.03 -97.18 10.17
C ARG A 259 27.39 -97.75 9.79
N GLU A 260 28.46 -96.94 9.84
CA GLU A 260 29.83 -97.40 9.61
C GLU A 260 30.27 -98.39 10.68
N ASP A 261 29.96 -98.15 11.96
CA ASP A 261 30.22 -99.07 13.06
C ASP A 261 29.42 -100.37 12.92
N GLU A 262 28.15 -100.31 12.51
CA GLU A 262 27.36 -101.50 12.19
C GLU A 262 27.95 -102.29 11.01
N LEU A 263 28.42 -101.61 9.96
CA LEU A 263 29.10 -102.25 8.84
C LEU A 263 30.39 -102.92 9.30
N ARG A 264 31.20 -102.24 10.13
CA ARG A 264 32.40 -102.84 10.76
C ARG A 264 32.06 -104.06 11.60
N GLN A 265 30.97 -104.03 12.37
CA GLN A 265 30.51 -105.19 13.13
C GLN A 265 30.06 -106.33 12.21
N ARG A 266 29.36 -106.03 11.10
CA ARG A 266 28.98 -107.02 10.08
C ARG A 266 30.22 -107.61 9.41
N ASP A 267 31.20 -106.79 9.05
CA ASP A 267 32.47 -107.22 8.44
C ASP A 267 33.27 -108.10 9.41
N ASN A 268 33.35 -107.73 10.69
CA ASN A 268 33.98 -108.55 11.73
C ASN A 268 33.26 -109.90 11.90
N LYS A 269 31.93 -109.92 11.91
CA LYS A 269 31.15 -111.17 11.97
C LYS A 269 31.35 -112.02 10.72
N LEU A 270 31.44 -111.41 9.54
CA LEU A 270 31.76 -112.10 8.30
C LEU A 270 33.17 -112.70 8.36
N LEU A 271 34.13 -112.00 8.96
CA LEU A 271 35.49 -112.50 9.18
C LEU A 271 35.50 -113.68 10.16
N GLU A 272 34.76 -113.59 11.27
CA GLU A 272 34.57 -114.68 12.23
C GLU A 272 33.94 -115.91 11.56
N LEU A 273 32.82 -115.73 10.84
CA LEU A 273 32.17 -116.80 10.08
C LEU A 273 33.10 -117.39 9.01
N ALA A 274 33.90 -116.58 8.33
CA ALA A 274 34.90 -117.07 7.38
C ALA A 274 35.98 -117.91 8.09
N SER A 275 36.42 -117.51 9.28
CA SER A 275 37.36 -118.28 10.10
C SER A 275 36.75 -119.60 10.61
N GLU A 276 35.46 -119.61 10.99
CA GLU A 276 34.72 -120.81 11.36
C GLU A 276 34.53 -121.75 10.15
N LEU A 277 34.30 -121.19 8.96
CA LEU A 277 34.23 -121.95 7.72
C LEU A 277 35.61 -122.55 7.36
N GLU A 278 36.71 -121.83 7.59
CA GLU A 278 38.05 -122.38 7.43
C GLU A 278 38.33 -123.51 8.43
N VAL A 279 37.95 -123.35 9.71
CA VAL A 279 38.14 -124.38 10.74
C VAL A 279 37.30 -125.61 10.43
N SER A 280 36.02 -125.44 10.11
CA SER A 280 35.17 -126.56 9.69
C SER A 280 35.64 -127.20 8.38
N GLY A 281 36.20 -126.42 7.45
CA GLY A 281 36.89 -126.92 6.27
C GLY A 281 38.12 -127.78 6.61
N ARG A 282 38.94 -127.35 7.58
CA ARG A 282 40.07 -128.13 8.12
C ARG A 282 39.58 -129.39 8.81
N ASP A 283 38.54 -129.33 9.64
CA ASP A 283 37.97 -130.48 10.33
C ASP A 283 37.36 -131.50 9.37
N LEU A 284 36.68 -131.05 8.31
CA LEU A 284 36.18 -131.92 7.25
C LEU A 284 37.34 -132.59 6.50
N SER A 285 38.41 -131.85 6.20
CA SER A 285 39.61 -132.43 5.58
C SER A 285 40.28 -133.46 6.48
N ALA A 286 40.33 -133.22 7.80
CA ALA A 286 40.88 -134.13 8.80
C ALA A 286 39.99 -135.37 9.01
N ALA A 287 38.67 -135.22 8.93
CA ALA A 287 37.74 -136.34 8.93
C ALA A 287 37.88 -137.18 7.66
N LYS A 288 38.09 -136.53 6.51
CA LYS A 288 38.31 -137.20 5.22
C LYS A 288 39.60 -138.01 5.23
N THR A 289 40.71 -137.46 5.73
CA THR A 289 41.98 -138.19 5.88
C THR A 289 41.88 -139.32 6.90
N LYS A 290 41.16 -139.14 8.01
CA LYS A 290 40.86 -140.24 8.95
C LYS A 290 40.06 -141.37 8.31
N LEU A 291 39.13 -141.07 7.42
CA LEU A 291 38.36 -142.09 6.68
C LEU A 291 39.25 -142.83 5.66
N GLU A 292 40.17 -142.12 5.02
CA GLU A 292 41.18 -142.72 4.12
C GLU A 292 42.15 -143.61 4.91
N MET A 293 42.51 -143.26 6.14
CA MET A 293 43.32 -144.10 7.02
C MET A 293 42.58 -145.35 7.50
N THR A 294 41.32 -145.24 7.92
CA THR A 294 40.55 -146.43 8.37
C THR A 294 40.24 -147.39 7.23
N THR A 295 40.07 -146.88 6.01
CA THR A 295 39.93 -147.74 4.82
C THR A 295 41.24 -148.43 4.46
N ALA A 296 42.38 -147.76 4.60
CA ALA A 296 43.70 -148.39 4.47
C ALA A 296 43.94 -149.47 5.54
N ASP A 297 43.58 -149.21 6.81
CA ASP A 297 43.72 -150.16 7.92
C ASP A 297 42.83 -151.41 7.75
N LEU A 298 41.61 -151.26 7.23
CA LEU A 298 40.76 -152.40 6.89
C LEU A 298 41.34 -153.24 5.73
N GLN A 299 42.05 -152.61 4.80
CA GLN A 299 42.76 -153.31 3.72
C GLN A 299 43.93 -154.15 4.24
N THR A 300 44.73 -153.64 5.20
CA THR A 300 45.81 -154.40 5.84
C THR A 300 45.30 -155.53 6.74
N ILE A 301 44.18 -155.33 7.45
CA ILE A 301 43.54 -156.41 8.22
C ILE A 301 43.03 -157.52 7.30
N ARG A 302 42.50 -157.17 6.12
CA ARG A 302 42.06 -158.16 5.14
C ARG A 302 43.22 -159.01 4.61
N ILE A 303 44.36 -158.40 4.30
CA ILE A 303 45.58 -159.09 3.82
C ILE A 303 46.13 -160.05 4.89
N SER A 304 46.16 -159.63 6.15
CA SER A 304 46.64 -160.47 7.25
C SER A 304 45.71 -161.64 7.60
N PHE A 305 44.39 -161.49 7.38
CA PHE A 305 43.42 -162.58 7.52
C PHE A 305 43.58 -163.64 6.41
N GLU A 306 43.87 -163.22 5.18
CA GLU A 306 44.16 -164.13 4.05
C GLU A 306 45.45 -164.95 4.30
N GLU A 307 46.49 -164.35 4.90
CA GLU A 307 47.72 -165.05 5.30
C GLU A 307 47.50 -166.08 6.43
N GLN A 308 46.68 -165.76 7.44
CA GLN A 308 46.32 -166.70 8.51
C GLN A 308 45.53 -167.91 8.00
N THR A 309 44.69 -167.71 6.98
CA THR A 309 43.92 -168.80 6.36
C THR A 309 44.85 -169.74 5.59
N ARG A 310 45.90 -169.21 4.95
CA ARG A 310 46.90 -169.99 4.21
C ARG A 310 47.80 -170.84 5.13
N LEU A 311 48.15 -170.32 6.30
CA LEU A 311 48.98 -171.01 7.30
C LEU A 311 48.23 -172.16 7.99
N ASN A 312 46.93 -171.98 8.24
CA ASN A 312 46.05 -173.05 8.76
C ASN A 312 45.86 -174.21 7.75
N GLY A 313 45.83 -173.90 6.45
CA GLY A 313 45.81 -174.94 5.40
C GLY A 313 47.07 -175.81 5.38
N GLN A 314 48.25 -175.23 5.64
CA GLN A 314 49.53 -175.94 5.66
C GLN A 314 49.72 -176.79 6.94
N LEU A 315 49.15 -176.38 8.07
CA LEU A 315 49.15 -177.15 9.33
C LEU A 315 48.20 -178.37 9.27
N LYS A 316 47.07 -178.27 8.56
CA LYS A 316 46.18 -179.42 8.31
C LYS A 316 46.82 -180.51 7.44
N ALA A 317 47.56 -180.15 6.40
CA ALA A 317 48.26 -181.11 5.54
C ALA A 317 49.44 -181.83 6.23
N ARG A 318 50.06 -181.21 7.25
CA ARG A 318 51.12 -181.84 8.08
C ARG A 318 50.57 -182.86 9.09
N LEU A 319 49.33 -182.72 9.53
CA LEU A 319 48.68 -183.67 10.45
C LEU A 319 48.16 -184.94 9.75
N GLU A 320 47.80 -184.87 8.46
CA GLU A 320 47.42 -186.04 7.65
C GLU A 320 48.60 -186.91 7.22
N GLN A 321 49.84 -186.39 7.21
CA GLN A 321 51.05 -187.18 6.91
C GLN A 321 51.60 -187.94 8.13
N LEU A 322 51.27 -187.55 9.36
CA LEU A 322 51.69 -188.23 10.59
C LEU A 322 50.71 -189.32 11.05
N SER A 323 49.49 -189.36 10.52
CA SER A 323 48.48 -190.39 10.82
C SER A 323 48.61 -191.67 9.97
N ALA A 324 49.56 -191.74 9.03
CA ALA A 324 49.76 -192.89 8.14
C ALA A 324 50.91 -193.85 8.53
N ARG A 325 51.62 -193.64 9.66
CA ARG A 325 52.85 -194.40 9.99
C ARG A 325 52.88 -195.18 11.31
N HIS A 326 51.80 -195.22 12.10
CA HIS A 326 51.79 -196.06 13.32
C HIS A 326 50.41 -196.67 13.60
N ASN A 327 50.11 -197.75 12.87
CA ASN A 327 48.96 -198.63 13.11
C ASN A 327 49.36 -200.09 12.85
N ILE A 328 50.14 -200.67 13.78
CA ILE A 328 50.08 -202.08 14.19
C ILE A 328 50.23 -202.08 15.72
N THR A 329 49.12 -202.01 16.45
CA THR A 329 48.73 -202.92 17.55
C THR A 329 47.44 -202.40 18.21
N HIS A 330 46.43 -203.28 18.20
CA HIS A 330 45.22 -203.41 19.05
C HIS A 330 45.11 -202.55 20.33
N GLN A 331 43.93 -202.19 20.86
CA GLN A 331 42.55 -202.63 20.66
C GLN A 331 41.57 -201.67 21.37
N LYS A 332 40.35 -201.57 20.80
CA LYS A 332 39.03 -201.57 21.46
C LYS A 332 38.57 -200.40 22.36
N ASN A 333 37.42 -199.88 21.91
CA ASN A 333 36.16 -199.74 22.65
C ASN A 333 36.13 -198.74 23.82
N SER A 334 35.08 -197.95 24.03
CA SER A 334 33.71 -197.93 23.52
C SER A 334 33.02 -196.73 24.17
N ARG A 335 32.04 -196.15 23.47
CA ARG A 335 30.73 -195.61 23.94
C ARG A 335 30.69 -195.01 25.36
N ARG A 336 30.04 -193.88 25.63
CA ARG A 336 28.66 -193.50 25.26
C ARG A 336 28.33 -192.22 26.07
N LYS A 337 27.53 -191.31 25.49
CA LYS A 337 26.51 -190.46 26.16
C LYS A 337 27.05 -189.46 27.23
N THR A 338 26.49 -188.27 27.48
CA THR A 338 25.08 -187.82 27.50
C THR A 338 25.05 -186.30 27.73
N MET A 339 23.96 -185.68 27.24
CA MET A 339 23.13 -184.64 27.86
C MET A 339 23.61 -183.19 28.11
N LYS A 340 22.67 -182.28 27.76
CA LYS A 340 22.12 -181.09 28.49
C LYS A 340 23.12 -179.99 28.90
N GLN A 341 22.79 -178.69 28.96
CA GLN A 341 21.57 -177.93 29.28
C GLN A 341 21.89 -176.43 28.95
N SER A 342 20.99 -175.64 28.31
CA SER A 342 20.15 -174.53 28.86
C SER A 342 20.80 -173.17 29.24
N HIS A 343 20.05 -172.10 28.89
CA HIS A 343 20.09 -170.66 29.30
C HIS A 343 21.22 -169.80 28.72
N ASP A 344 21.02 -168.60 28.17
CA ASP A 344 19.86 -167.71 27.92
C ASP A 344 20.02 -167.02 26.55
#